data_AF-A0A965M8K2-F1
#
_entry.id   AF-A0A965M8K2-F1
#
_cell.length_a   1.000
_cell.length_b   1.000
_cell.length_c   1.000
_cell.angle_alpha   90.00
_cell.angle_beta   90.00
_cell.angle_gamma   90.00
#
_symmetry.space_group_name_H-M   'P 1'
#
loop_
_entity.id
_entity.type
_entity.pdbx_description
1 polymer ?
#
loop_
_entity_poly.entity_id
_entity_poly.type
_entity_poly.pdbx_seq_one_letter_code
_entity_poly.pdbx_strand_id
1 'polypeptide(L)'
;MFHWNQVIGIFGGSFDPPHAGHRAAAEGLLRLPGLKKVWILPSGNPPWKIPSTKASSRLEMTGIAFAGNSELQVQPWEMELAQSSPNQPTTTWRLLDFIRPKLQGAEVAWVIGADGMGSKVRAAIAPHSAVRYQGIRTWLGLSVTPA
;
A
#
# COMPACT_ATOMS: atom_id res chain seq x y z
N MET A 1 25.92 -3.20 -10.31
CA MET A 1 24.58 -2.93 -10.87
C MET A 1 23.57 -3.67 -10.02
N PHE A 2 22.57 -2.98 -9.46
CA PHE A 2 21.47 -3.64 -8.75
C PHE A 2 20.51 -4.22 -9.79
N HIS A 3 20.33 -5.53 -9.77
CA HIS A 3 19.32 -6.21 -10.59
C HIS A 3 18.01 -6.15 -9.82
N TRP A 4 17.16 -5.19 -10.15
CA TRP A 4 15.82 -5.05 -9.55
C TRP A 4 14.93 -6.18 -10.07
N ASN A 5 14.95 -7.34 -9.41
CA ASN A 5 13.94 -8.36 -9.63
C ASN A 5 12.59 -7.82 -9.10
N GLN A 6 11.70 -7.45 -10.03
CA GLN A 6 10.27 -7.16 -9.82
C GLN A 6 9.92 -6.46 -8.49
N VAL A 7 10.07 -5.14 -8.44
CA VAL A 7 9.61 -4.34 -7.29
C VAL A 7 8.09 -4.24 -7.31
N ILE A 8 7.47 -4.54 -6.18
CA ILE A 8 6.01 -4.43 -5.99
C ILE A 8 5.71 -3.15 -5.21
N GLY A 9 4.89 -2.28 -5.78
CA GLY A 9 4.37 -1.10 -5.09
C GLY A 9 3.33 -1.50 -4.07
N ILE A 10 3.34 -0.94 -2.87
CA ILE A 10 2.26 -1.13 -1.90
C ILE A 10 1.54 0.19 -1.69
N PHE A 11 0.27 0.27 -2.09
CA PHE A 11 -0.58 1.44 -1.97
C PHE A 11 -1.63 1.22 -0.87
N GLY A 12 -1.30 1.68 0.34
CA GLY A 12 -2.18 1.59 1.50
C GLY A 12 -3.10 2.81 1.64
N GLY A 13 -4.33 2.58 2.11
CA GLY A 13 -5.33 3.64 2.33
C GLY A 13 -6.53 3.14 3.12
N SER A 14 -7.30 4.07 3.72
CA SER A 14 -8.55 3.69 4.39
C SER A 14 -9.60 3.29 3.37
N PHE A 15 -9.67 3.96 2.21
CA PHE A 15 -10.63 3.68 1.13
C PHE A 15 -12.07 3.64 1.68
N ASP A 16 -12.49 4.76 2.26
CA ASP A 16 -13.77 4.89 2.94
C ASP A 16 -14.60 6.05 2.37
N PRO A 17 -15.14 5.94 1.13
CA PRO A 17 -14.95 4.85 0.16
C PRO A 17 -13.76 5.06 -0.80
N PRO A 18 -13.32 4.03 -1.55
CA PRO A 18 -12.42 4.24 -2.67
C PRO A 18 -13.07 5.10 -3.76
N HIS A 19 -12.27 5.83 -4.54
CA HIS A 19 -12.76 6.75 -5.56
C HIS A 19 -11.75 6.90 -6.71
N ALA A 20 -12.14 7.59 -7.79
CA ALA A 20 -11.32 7.75 -9.00
C ALA A 20 -9.90 8.30 -8.73
N GLY A 21 -9.77 9.26 -7.81
CA GLY A 21 -8.44 9.77 -7.40
C GLY A 21 -7.50 8.70 -6.83
N HIS A 22 -8.01 7.72 -6.06
CA HIS A 22 -7.21 6.60 -5.56
C HIS A 22 -6.73 5.69 -6.70
N ARG A 23 -7.61 5.41 -7.66
CA ARG A 23 -7.28 4.62 -8.85
C ARG A 23 -6.22 5.31 -9.70
N ALA A 24 -6.43 6.59 -10.02
CA ALA A 24 -5.49 7.40 -10.80
C ALA A 24 -4.11 7.48 -10.13
N ALA A 25 -4.07 7.58 -8.79
CA ALA A 25 -2.83 7.53 -8.02
C ALA A 25 -2.10 6.19 -8.20
N ALA A 26 -2.79 5.06 -8.04
CA ALA A 26 -2.18 3.73 -8.18
C ALA A 26 -1.73 3.45 -9.63
N GLU A 27 -2.52 3.84 -10.62
CA GLU A 27 -2.12 3.78 -12.04
C GLU A 27 -0.90 4.68 -12.32
N GLY A 28 -0.80 5.82 -11.64
CA GLY A 28 0.38 6.69 -11.66
C GLY A 28 1.65 6.00 -11.18
N LEU A 29 1.55 5.10 -10.20
CA LEU A 29 2.70 4.35 -9.69
C LEU A 29 3.25 3.34 -10.69
N LEU A 30 2.39 2.73 -11.50
CA LEU A 30 2.82 1.81 -12.57
C LEU A 30 3.66 2.50 -13.65
N ARG A 31 3.66 3.84 -13.71
CA ARG A 31 4.54 4.61 -14.60
C ARG A 31 5.96 4.76 -14.05
N LEU A 32 6.21 4.40 -12.80
CA LEU A 32 7.55 4.48 -12.20
C LEU A 32 8.45 3.36 -12.75
N PRO A 33 9.71 3.66 -13.12
CA PRO A 33 10.65 2.65 -13.58
C PRO A 33 10.82 1.53 -12.55
N GLY A 34 10.73 0.27 -13.00
CA GLY A 34 10.91 -0.92 -12.16
C GLY A 34 9.68 -1.38 -11.40
N LEU A 35 8.63 -0.56 -11.30
CA LEU A 35 7.36 -0.95 -10.67
C LEU A 35 6.45 -1.60 -11.71
N LYS A 36 6.23 -2.91 -11.58
CA LYS A 36 5.40 -3.68 -12.53
C LYS A 36 4.06 -4.13 -11.95
N LYS A 37 3.91 -4.02 -10.63
CA LYS A 37 2.69 -4.38 -9.90
C LYS A 37 2.52 -3.41 -8.75
N VAL A 38 1.26 -3.12 -8.43
CA VAL A 38 0.89 -2.39 -7.23
C VAL A 38 -0.15 -3.21 -6.47
N TRP A 39 0.15 -3.49 -5.22
CA TRP A 39 -0.80 -4.05 -4.28
C TRP A 39 -1.56 -2.93 -3.57
N ILE A 40 -2.88 -2.98 -3.64
CA ILE A 40 -3.78 -2.05 -2.97
C ILE A 40 -4.19 -2.68 -1.64
N LEU A 41 -3.90 -2.02 -0.52
CA LEU A 41 -4.14 -2.57 0.81
C LEU A 41 -5.13 -1.67 1.57
N PRO A 42 -6.42 -2.03 1.60
CA PRO A 42 -7.39 -1.40 2.47
C PRO A 42 -7.00 -1.61 3.92
N SER A 43 -6.83 -0.52 4.67
CA SER A 43 -6.40 -0.59 6.06
C SER A 43 -7.37 -1.42 6.89
N GLY A 44 -6.85 -2.30 7.75
CA GLY A 44 -7.66 -3.18 8.60
C GLY A 44 -8.17 -2.42 9.82
N ASN A 45 -7.26 -2.14 10.75
CA ASN A 45 -7.51 -1.40 11.98
C ASN A 45 -6.52 -0.21 12.06
N PRO A 46 -6.82 0.93 11.39
CA PRO A 46 -5.85 2.01 11.28
C PRO A 46 -5.61 2.68 12.64
N PRO A 47 -4.34 2.92 13.05
CA PRO A 47 -4.03 3.52 14.35
C PRO A 47 -4.51 4.96 14.53
N TRP A 48 -4.65 5.71 13.44
CA TRP A 48 -4.83 7.17 13.46
C TRP A 48 -6.18 7.66 12.92
N LYS A 49 -7.00 6.75 12.37
CA LYS A 49 -8.27 7.07 11.73
C LYS A 49 -9.22 5.90 11.96
N ILE A 50 -10.39 6.17 12.52
CA ILE A 50 -11.46 5.17 12.67
C ILE A 50 -12.37 5.32 11.45
N PRO A 51 -12.38 4.35 10.51
CA PRO A 51 -13.26 4.42 9.35
C PRO A 51 -14.72 4.30 9.78
N SER A 52 -15.61 4.99 9.08
CA SER A 52 -17.07 4.88 9.27
C SER A 52 -17.60 3.57 8.70
N THR A 53 -16.99 3.07 7.61
CA THR A 53 -17.41 1.82 6.97
C THR A 53 -16.64 0.61 7.49
N LYS A 54 -17.35 -0.51 7.67
CA LYS A 54 -16.78 -1.81 8.05
C LYS A 54 -15.65 -2.22 7.11
N ALA A 55 -14.59 -2.81 7.66
CA ALA A 55 -13.42 -3.21 6.89
C ALA A 55 -13.77 -4.13 5.71
N SER A 56 -14.68 -5.10 5.89
CA SER A 56 -15.15 -5.99 4.83
C SER A 56 -15.79 -5.26 3.66
N SER A 57 -16.66 -4.29 3.95
CA SER A 57 -17.29 -3.49 2.91
C SER A 57 -16.28 -2.59 2.19
N ARG A 58 -15.28 -2.05 2.89
CA ARG A 58 -14.18 -1.29 2.26
C ARG A 58 -13.33 -2.16 1.34
N LEU A 59 -13.01 -3.39 1.74
CA LEU A 59 -12.30 -4.35 0.89
C LEU A 59 -13.08 -4.68 -0.38
N GLU A 60 -14.38 -4.95 -0.26
CA GLU A 60 -15.25 -5.23 -1.40
C GLU A 60 -15.33 -4.04 -2.36
N MET A 61 -15.62 -2.83 -1.83
CA MET A 61 -15.63 -1.61 -2.65
C MET A 61 -14.27 -1.34 -3.30
N THR A 62 -13.16 -1.64 -2.62
CA THR A 62 -11.82 -1.47 -3.18
C THR A 62 -11.58 -2.47 -4.30
N GLY A 63 -12.01 -3.73 -4.14
CA GLY A 63 -11.99 -4.74 -5.19
C GLY A 63 -12.68 -4.24 -6.47
N ILE A 64 -13.86 -3.64 -6.33
CA ILE A 64 -14.63 -3.08 -7.44
C ILE A 64 -13.90 -1.87 -8.05
N ALA A 65 -13.44 -0.92 -7.22
CA ALA A 65 -12.83 0.33 -7.69
C ALA A 65 -11.55 0.12 -8.51
N PHE A 66 -10.76 -0.90 -8.16
CA PHE A 66 -9.49 -1.22 -8.82
C PHE A 66 -9.58 -2.38 -9.82
N ALA A 67 -10.78 -2.90 -10.09
CA ALA A 67 -10.99 -3.94 -11.08
C ALA A 67 -10.61 -3.49 -12.51
N GLY A 68 -10.28 -4.47 -13.36
CA GLY A 68 -9.99 -4.28 -14.78
C GLY A 68 -8.53 -3.97 -15.11
N ASN A 69 -7.64 -3.85 -14.12
CA ASN A 69 -6.19 -3.75 -14.33
C ASN A 69 -5.47 -4.87 -13.55
N SER A 70 -4.85 -5.82 -14.27
CA SER A 70 -4.18 -6.99 -13.66
C SER A 70 -2.91 -6.64 -12.89
N GLU A 71 -2.34 -5.46 -13.11
CA GLU A 71 -1.17 -4.93 -12.40
C GLU A 71 -1.56 -4.28 -11.06
N LEU A 72 -2.86 -3.96 -10.86
CA LEU A 72 -3.41 -3.45 -9.61
C LEU A 72 -4.14 -4.58 -8.87
N GLN A 73 -3.56 -5.07 -7.79
CA GLN A 73 -4.12 -6.22 -7.06
C GLN A 73 -4.53 -5.81 -5.65
N VAL A 74 -5.80 -5.95 -5.33
CA VAL A 74 -6.29 -5.71 -3.97
C VAL A 74 -5.89 -6.89 -3.08
N GLN A 75 -5.21 -6.61 -1.97
CA GLN A 75 -4.77 -7.63 -1.02
C GLN A 75 -5.52 -7.50 0.31
N PRO A 76 -6.04 -8.60 0.88
CA PRO A 76 -6.82 -8.57 2.12
C PRO A 76 -5.95 -8.54 3.39
N TRP A 77 -4.63 -8.52 3.27
CA TRP A 77 -3.71 -8.83 4.37
C TRP A 77 -3.79 -7.89 5.57
N GLU A 78 -4.07 -6.61 5.36
CA GLU A 78 -4.30 -5.69 6.48
C GLU A 78 -5.53 -6.07 7.29
N MET A 79 -6.59 -6.56 6.63
CA MET A 79 -7.77 -7.08 7.32
C MET A 79 -7.50 -8.41 8.00
N GLU A 80 -6.80 -9.34 7.35
CA GLU A 80 -6.39 -10.61 7.97
C GLU A 80 -5.57 -10.36 9.24
N LEU A 81 -4.64 -9.41 9.19
CA LEU A 81 -3.86 -9.00 10.34
C LEU A 81 -4.76 -8.42 11.45
N ALA A 82 -5.69 -7.53 11.10
CA ALA A 82 -6.65 -6.98 12.06
C ALA A 82 -7.49 -8.07 12.72
N GLN A 83 -7.96 -9.07 11.97
CA GLN A 83 -8.75 -10.19 12.50
C GLN A 83 -7.91 -11.09 13.42
N SER A 84 -6.66 -11.36 13.06
CA SER A 84 -5.73 -12.14 13.89
C SER A 84 -5.27 -11.40 15.16
N SER A 85 -5.50 -10.08 15.24
CA SER A 85 -5.08 -9.23 16.35
C SER A 85 -6.05 -8.05 16.56
N PRO A 86 -7.31 -8.32 16.98
CA PRO A 86 -8.39 -7.33 16.95
C PRO A 86 -8.16 -6.11 17.83
N ASN A 87 -7.37 -6.26 18.91
CA ASN A 87 -7.07 -5.18 19.86
C ASN A 87 -5.75 -4.46 19.56
N GLN A 88 -5.17 -4.67 18.37
CA GLN A 88 -3.93 -4.02 17.99
C GLN A 88 -4.08 -3.30 16.64
N PRO A 89 -3.50 -2.10 16.50
CA PRO A 89 -3.54 -1.38 15.24
C PRO A 89 -2.73 -2.09 14.17
N THR A 90 -3.19 -2.05 12.92
CA THR A 90 -2.44 -2.55 11.77
C THR A 90 -1.45 -1.48 11.31
N THR A 91 -0.29 -1.46 11.96
CA THR A 91 0.81 -0.57 11.53
C THR A 91 1.53 -1.18 10.33
N THR A 92 2.14 -0.33 9.50
CA THR A 92 2.96 -0.77 8.36
C THR A 92 4.01 -1.81 8.77
N TRP A 93 4.66 -1.64 9.93
CA TRP A 93 5.62 -2.61 10.45
C TRP A 93 5.00 -4.00 10.69
N ARG A 94 3.87 -4.06 11.40
CA ARG A 94 3.21 -5.34 11.72
C ARG A 94 2.74 -6.05 10.45
N LEU A 95 2.25 -5.27 9.49
CA LEU A 95 1.90 -5.81 8.18
C LEU A 95 3.11 -6.38 7.45
N LEU A 96 4.25 -5.68 7.42
CA LEU A 96 5.45 -6.18 6.75
C LEU A 96 5.94 -7.49 7.35
N ASP A 97 5.94 -7.62 8.68
CA ASP A 97 6.24 -8.89 9.34
C ASP A 97 5.21 -9.98 8.97
N PHE A 98 3.92 -9.64 8.91
CA PHE A 98 2.84 -10.57 8.55
C PHE A 98 2.90 -11.07 7.11
N ILE A 99 3.29 -10.22 6.16
CA ILE A 99 3.33 -10.57 4.73
C ILE A 99 4.71 -11.06 4.28
N ARG A 100 5.75 -10.91 5.11
CA ARG A 100 7.12 -11.33 4.75
C ARG A 100 7.21 -12.76 4.19
N PRO A 101 6.55 -13.78 4.77
CA PRO A 101 6.55 -15.13 4.18
C PRO A 101 5.86 -15.19 2.81
N LYS A 102 4.90 -14.31 2.56
CA LYS A 102 4.14 -14.20 1.31
C LYS A 102 4.92 -13.50 0.19
N LEU A 103 5.95 -12.72 0.53
CA LEU A 103 6.75 -11.98 -0.44
C LEU A 103 7.69 -12.87 -1.27
N GLN A 104 8.04 -14.08 -0.80
CA GLN A 104 8.92 -15.03 -1.51
C GLN A 104 10.24 -14.42 -2.05
N GLY A 105 10.78 -13.40 -1.36
CA GLY A 105 11.98 -12.69 -1.79
C GLY A 105 11.76 -11.52 -2.76
N ALA A 106 10.51 -11.17 -3.08
CA ALA A 106 10.18 -9.96 -3.81
C ALA A 106 10.55 -8.70 -3.01
N GLU A 107 11.08 -7.70 -3.71
CA GLU A 107 11.30 -6.37 -3.15
C GLU A 107 10.01 -5.56 -3.19
N VAL A 108 9.76 -4.77 -2.14
CA VAL A 108 8.55 -3.96 -2.02
C VAL A 108 8.91 -2.49 -1.89
N ALA A 109 8.24 -1.64 -2.66
CA ALA A 109 8.28 -0.19 -2.53
C ALA A 109 6.98 0.28 -1.89
N TRP A 110 7.06 0.99 -0.77
CA TRP A 110 5.85 1.44 -0.10
C TRP A 110 5.42 2.81 -0.61
N VAL A 111 4.19 2.92 -1.07
CA VAL A 111 3.59 4.18 -1.50
C VAL A 111 2.42 4.48 -0.57
N ILE A 112 2.59 5.49 0.29
CA ILE A 112 1.54 5.91 1.19
C ILE A 112 0.55 6.76 0.41
N GLY A 113 -0.68 6.25 0.28
CA GLY A 113 -1.82 7.02 -0.22
C GLY A 113 -2.18 8.12 0.75
N ALA A 114 -2.39 9.32 0.21
CA ALA A 114 -2.57 10.57 0.94
C ALA A 114 -4.00 10.74 1.51
N ASP A 115 -4.62 9.67 1.98
CA ASP A 115 -6.04 9.64 2.42
C ASP A 115 -6.28 10.43 3.74
N GLY A 116 -5.25 11.17 4.20
CA GLY A 116 -5.29 12.17 5.27
C GLY A 116 -4.60 13.51 4.95
N MET A 117 -4.00 13.69 3.77
CA MET A 117 -3.32 14.95 3.36
C MET A 117 -3.49 15.16 1.85
N GLY A 118 -4.43 16.04 1.45
CA GLY A 118 -4.72 16.49 0.08
C GLY A 118 -3.86 15.92 -1.05
N SER A 119 -4.41 14.93 -1.77
CA SER A 119 -4.04 14.49 -3.14
C SER A 119 -2.56 14.27 -3.51
N LYS A 120 -1.62 14.29 -2.56
CA LYS A 120 -0.18 14.13 -2.82
C LYS A 120 0.29 12.72 -2.49
N VAL A 121 0.48 11.90 -3.53
CA VAL A 121 1.11 10.58 -3.39
C VAL A 121 2.57 10.74 -2.95
N ARG A 122 2.97 10.11 -1.83
CA ARG A 122 4.37 10.02 -1.41
C ARG A 122 4.82 8.56 -1.52
N ALA A 123 5.77 8.31 -2.41
CA ALA A 123 6.43 7.00 -2.54
C ALA A 123 7.72 6.99 -1.70
N ALA A 124 7.92 5.93 -0.92
CA ALA A 124 9.16 5.61 -0.24
C ALA A 124 9.59 4.20 -0.66
N ILE A 125 10.68 4.11 -1.41
CA ILE A 125 11.26 2.83 -1.82
C ILE A 125 12.23 2.41 -0.71
N ALA A 126 11.91 1.33 0.00
CA ALA A 126 12.78 0.75 1.01
C ALA A 126 13.15 -0.68 0.59
N PRO A 127 14.43 -1.00 0.37
CA PRO A 127 14.82 -2.39 0.14
C PRO A 127 14.39 -3.26 1.32
N HIS A 128 14.03 -4.52 1.05
CA HIS A 128 13.56 -5.47 2.07
C HIS A 128 14.51 -5.59 3.27
N SER A 129 15.82 -5.44 3.04
CA SER A 129 16.87 -5.46 4.06
C SER A 129 17.02 -4.17 4.88
N ALA A 130 16.47 -3.05 4.41
CA ALA A 130 16.63 -1.72 5.02
C ALA A 130 15.50 -1.33 5.99
N VAL A 131 14.50 -2.20 6.20
CA VAL A 131 13.38 -1.94 7.13
C VAL A 131 13.75 -2.23 8.60
N ARG A 132 15.03 -2.52 8.90
CA ARG A 132 15.53 -2.55 10.28
C ARG A 132 16.17 -1.21 10.66
N TYR A 133 15.63 -0.64 11.74
CA TYR A 133 16.17 0.42 12.59
C TYR A 133 15.87 1.89 12.22
N GLN A 134 15.29 2.58 13.21
CA GLN A 134 15.23 4.02 13.47
C GLN A 134 15.71 4.96 12.35
N GLY A 135 14.77 5.64 11.69
CA GLY A 135 15.06 6.75 10.79
C GLY A 135 15.08 6.32 9.33
N ILE A 136 13.92 6.48 8.67
CA ILE A 136 13.72 6.37 7.23
C ILE A 136 14.79 7.21 6.51
N ARG A 137 15.80 6.55 5.93
CA ARG A 137 16.85 7.17 5.11
C ARG A 137 16.93 6.50 3.74
N THR A 138 15.89 6.65 2.94
CA THR A 138 15.97 6.85 1.49
C THR A 138 14.63 7.37 0.99
N TRP A 139 14.52 8.69 0.86
CA TRP A 139 13.43 9.33 0.14
C TRP A 139 13.85 9.44 -1.32
N LEU A 140 13.33 8.57 -2.19
CA LEU A 140 13.20 8.96 -3.60
C LEU A 140 11.94 9.81 -3.68
N GLY A 141 12.11 11.12 -3.50
CA GLY A 141 11.05 12.11 -3.62
C GLY A 141 10.52 12.17 -5.06
N LEU A 142 9.75 11.17 -5.45
CA LEU A 142 9.01 11.16 -6.71
C LEU A 142 7.61 11.69 -6.42
N SER A 143 7.42 12.98 -6.67
CA SER A 143 6.09 13.59 -6.71
C SER A 143 5.45 13.25 -8.04
N VAL A 144 4.44 12.38 -8.03
CA VAL A 144 3.57 12.17 -9.20
C VAL A 144 2.35 13.05 -8.98
N THR A 145 2.28 14.19 -9.68
CA THR A 145 1.03 14.94 -9.83
C THR A 145 0.14 14.16 -10.80
N PRO A 146 -1.10 13.80 -10.42
CA PRO A 146 -2.07 13.31 -11.39
C PRO A 146 -2.28 14.40 -12.46
N ALA A 147 -2.31 14.00 -13.73
CA ALA A 147 -2.68 14.89 -14.83
C ALA A 147 -4.18 15.23 -14.76
#